data_AF-A0A9P1DJ34-F1
#
_entry.id   AF-A0A9P1DJ34-F1
#
_cell.length_a   1.000
_cell.length_b   1.000
_cell.length_c   1.000
_cell.angle_alpha   90.00
_cell.angle_beta   90.00
_cell.angle_gamma   90.00
#
_symmetry.space_group_name_H-M   'P 1'
#
loop_
_entity.id
_entity.type
_entity.pdbx_description
1 polymer ?
#
loop_
_entity_poly.entity_id
_entity_poly.type
_entity_poly.pdbx_seq_one_letter_code
_entity_poly.pdbx_strand_id
1 'polypeptide(L)'
;MGTYVSLTVSIGLAFLAPTGSVLLVLAEIVEYGRGMVELLDFIESLVAVIYEDGAHDSQELLLVMERWQFHEMEFEAEPRVMRRVAMSLMEHHAFQRRLRHALRAKRVWLWEAAGLIFRLYGFHEVQPLQSGYLLEEALELLLAHQDVERLGLLYEQVLLAWLLSGERPELAHLARRIAWSTVVCHRNCEETERELLSHQILSTVHQDYFEVSHRPLWGSKRQDLMWQTFCAEPRDLV
;
A
#
# COMPACT_ATOMS: atom_id res chain seq x y z
N MET A 1 28.29 -24.73 9.73
CA MET A 1 28.58 -25.27 8.38
C MET A 1 27.37 -24.99 7.51
N GLY A 2 27.54 -24.16 6.48
CA GLY A 2 26.47 -23.66 5.62
C GLY A 2 26.90 -22.39 4.89
N THR A 3 27.96 -22.55 4.11
CA THR A 3 28.55 -21.70 3.06
C THR A 3 27.86 -20.37 2.68
N TYR A 4 28.62 -19.28 2.86
CA TYR A 4 28.61 -18.07 2.04
C TYR A 4 28.58 -18.45 0.55
N VAL A 5 27.54 -18.03 -0.18
CA VAL A 5 27.51 -18.08 -1.64
C VAL A 5 27.45 -16.65 -2.18
N SER A 6 28.66 -16.19 -2.50
CA SER A 6 29.00 -15.45 -3.71
C SER A 6 28.41 -14.05 -3.93
N LEU A 7 29.07 -13.07 -3.32
CA LEU A 7 29.12 -11.67 -3.77
C LEU A 7 30.20 -11.50 -4.87
N THR A 8 30.31 -12.46 -5.80
CA THR A 8 31.46 -12.59 -6.72
C THR A 8 31.18 -12.14 -8.16
N VAL A 9 30.01 -11.55 -8.44
CA VAL A 9 29.67 -11.17 -9.82
C VAL A 9 30.06 -9.73 -10.20
N SER A 10 30.35 -8.83 -9.25
CA SER A 10 30.61 -7.41 -9.60
C SER A 10 32.09 -6.98 -9.58
N ILE A 11 33.03 -7.83 -9.17
CA ILE A 11 34.46 -7.46 -9.11
C ILE A 11 35.15 -7.50 -10.49
N GLY A 12 34.51 -8.11 -11.51
CA GLY A 12 35.09 -8.25 -12.85
C GLY A 12 35.15 -6.99 -13.72
N LEU A 13 34.46 -5.90 -13.36
CA LEU A 13 34.36 -4.70 -14.21
C LEU A 13 35.20 -3.50 -13.73
N ALA A 14 35.84 -3.58 -12.56
CA ALA A 14 36.61 -2.46 -12.01
C ALA A 14 38.04 -2.31 -12.57
N PHE A 15 38.52 -3.23 -13.41
CA PHE A 15 39.93 -3.25 -13.82
C PHE A 15 40.32 -2.34 -14.99
N LEU A 16 39.39 -1.57 -15.57
CA LEU A 16 39.68 -0.69 -16.72
C LEU A 16 39.03 0.70 -16.67
N ALA A 17 38.53 1.16 -15.52
CA ALA A 17 37.93 2.49 -15.42
C ALA A 17 38.90 3.52 -14.80
N PRO A 18 38.96 4.76 -15.31
CA PRO A 18 39.77 5.83 -14.72
C PRO A 18 39.37 6.04 -13.26
N THR A 19 40.35 6.40 -12.42
CA THR A 19 40.30 6.44 -10.95
C THR A 19 39.10 7.18 -10.32
N GLY A 20 38.36 8.00 -11.07
CA GLY A 20 37.08 8.60 -10.62
C GLY A 20 35.88 7.65 -10.62
N SER A 21 35.86 6.62 -11.47
CA SER A 21 34.72 5.70 -11.61
C SER A 21 34.68 4.62 -10.54
N VAL A 22 35.83 4.23 -9.98
CA VAL A 22 35.91 3.21 -8.91
C VAL A 22 35.37 3.74 -7.58
N LEU A 23 35.58 5.04 -7.28
CA LEU A 23 35.01 5.71 -6.11
C LEU A 23 33.48 5.84 -6.20
N LEU A 24 32.95 6.10 -7.40
CA LEU A 24 31.51 6.12 -7.66
C LEU A 24 30.88 4.73 -7.50
N VAL A 25 31.49 3.68 -8.06
CA VAL A 25 30.99 2.30 -7.92
C VAL A 25 31.10 1.80 -6.48
N LEU A 26 32.16 2.17 -5.74
CA LEU A 26 32.27 1.82 -4.32
C LEU A 26 31.30 2.62 -3.44
N ALA A 27 31.03 3.88 -3.79
CA ALA A 27 29.99 4.68 -3.13
C ALA A 27 28.61 4.06 -3.38
N GLU A 28 28.28 3.71 -4.63
CA GLU A 28 27.04 3.00 -4.97
C GLU A 28 26.93 1.66 -4.24
N ILE A 29 28.00 0.86 -4.15
CA ILE A 29 27.98 -0.43 -3.43
C ILE A 29 27.78 -0.23 -1.92
N VAL A 30 28.41 0.80 -1.32
CA VAL A 30 28.27 1.12 0.10
C VAL A 30 26.89 1.69 0.41
N GLU A 31 26.37 2.56 -0.46
CA GLU A 31 25.05 3.18 -0.35
C GLU A 31 23.94 2.12 -0.53
N TYR A 32 24.12 1.20 -1.49
CA TYR A 32 23.25 0.05 -1.70
C TYR A 32 23.32 -0.96 -0.53
N GLY A 33 24.52 -1.16 0.01
CA GLY A 33 24.72 -1.98 1.21
C GLY A 33 24.05 -1.38 2.45
N ARG A 34 24.07 -0.05 2.58
CA ARG A 34 23.41 0.69 3.67
C ARG A 34 21.89 0.62 3.55
N GLY A 35 21.33 0.85 2.36
CA GLY A 35 19.88 0.72 2.12
C GLY A 35 19.34 -0.68 2.43
N MET A 36 20.13 -1.73 2.16
CA MET A 36 19.74 -3.09 2.56
C MET A 36 19.75 -3.33 4.08
N VAL A 37 20.68 -2.73 4.83
CA VAL A 37 20.69 -2.84 6.30
C VAL A 37 19.49 -2.11 6.88
N GLU A 38 19.21 -0.88 6.42
CA GLU A 38 18.07 -0.09 6.87
C GLU A 38 16.73 -0.80 6.55
N LEU A 39 16.63 -1.49 5.41
CA LEU A 39 15.47 -2.30 5.07
C LEU A 39 15.30 -3.54 5.96
N LEU A 40 16.40 -4.21 6.31
CA LEU A 40 16.35 -5.37 7.22
C LEU A 40 15.95 -4.93 8.63
N ASP A 41 16.54 -3.84 9.13
CA ASP A 41 16.17 -3.23 10.40
C ASP A 41 14.69 -2.79 10.40
N PHE A 42 14.19 -2.29 9.27
CA PHE A 42 12.78 -1.99 9.07
C PHE A 42 11.90 -3.24 9.13
N ILE A 43 12.26 -4.33 8.45
CA ILE A 43 11.49 -5.59 8.48
C ILE A 43 11.45 -6.14 9.90
N GLU A 44 12.57 -6.14 10.61
CA GLU A 44 12.63 -6.56 12.00
C GLU A 44 11.76 -5.67 12.91
N SER A 45 11.79 -4.34 12.70
CA SER A 45 10.94 -3.39 13.41
C SER A 45 9.45 -3.58 13.11
N LEU A 46 9.10 -3.77 11.83
CA LEU A 46 7.74 -4.08 11.37
C LEU A 46 7.25 -5.37 12.02
N VAL A 47 8.09 -6.41 12.02
CA VAL A 47 7.77 -7.68 12.68
C VAL A 47 7.62 -7.50 14.19
N ALA A 48 8.48 -6.72 14.84
CA ALA A 48 8.46 -6.47 16.29
C ALA A 48 7.21 -5.71 16.73
N VAL A 49 6.86 -4.62 16.05
CA VAL A 49 5.61 -3.85 16.29
C VAL A 49 4.37 -4.73 16.06
N ILE A 50 4.47 -5.66 15.11
CA ILE A 50 3.43 -6.67 14.84
C ILE A 50 3.51 -7.84 15.85
N TYR A 51 4.58 -8.02 16.62
CA TYR A 51 4.71 -9.15 17.55
C TYR A 51 4.05 -8.91 18.91
N GLU A 52 4.03 -7.67 19.41
CA GLU A 52 3.51 -7.37 20.75
C GLU A 52 1.98 -7.25 20.76
N ASP A 53 1.34 -8.26 21.37
CA ASP A 53 -0.11 -8.46 21.38
C ASP A 53 -0.78 -7.46 22.35
N GLY A 54 -1.28 -6.34 21.80
CA GLY A 54 -2.23 -5.47 22.49
C GLY A 54 -1.68 -4.31 23.33
N ALA A 55 -0.39 -3.97 23.22
CA ALA A 55 0.20 -2.84 23.95
C ALA A 55 0.57 -1.62 23.10
N HIS A 56 0.71 -1.75 21.77
CA HIS A 56 1.16 -0.63 20.94
C HIS A 56 0.04 0.29 20.47
N ASP A 57 0.36 1.58 20.58
CA ASP A 57 -0.35 2.75 20.11
C ASP A 57 -0.55 2.65 18.59
N SER A 58 -1.70 3.05 18.06
CA SER A 58 -1.93 3.16 16.60
C SER A 58 -0.84 4.01 15.92
N GLN A 59 -0.21 4.90 16.69
CA GLN A 59 0.96 5.66 16.29
C GLN A 59 2.17 4.80 15.87
N GLU A 60 2.45 3.68 16.52
CA GLU A 60 3.62 2.87 16.15
C GLU A 60 3.40 2.14 14.83
N LEU A 61 2.18 1.66 14.61
CA LEU A 61 1.82 1.09 13.32
C LEU A 61 1.89 2.16 12.22
N LEU A 62 1.39 3.37 12.49
CA LEU A 62 1.47 4.50 11.57
C LEU A 62 2.92 4.81 11.20
N LEU A 63 3.84 4.90 12.17
CA LEU A 63 5.27 5.14 11.94
C LEU A 63 5.89 4.06 11.05
N VAL A 64 5.50 2.81 11.24
CA VAL A 64 5.96 1.71 10.42
C VAL A 64 5.38 1.80 9.00
N MET A 65 4.13 2.25 8.84
CA MET A 65 3.51 2.49 7.52
C MET A 65 4.19 3.64 6.77
N GLU A 66 4.50 4.74 7.48
CA GLU A 66 5.26 5.85 6.92
C GLU A 66 6.66 5.39 6.47
N ARG A 67 7.35 4.58 7.27
CA ARG A 67 8.64 3.98 6.89
C ARG A 67 8.55 3.07 5.67
N TRP A 68 7.50 2.25 5.56
CA TRP A 68 7.25 1.48 4.34
C TRP A 68 7.16 2.40 3.12
N GLN A 69 6.38 3.48 3.22
CA GLN A 69 6.21 4.44 2.14
C GLN A 69 7.52 5.15 1.77
N PHE A 70 8.35 5.52 2.75
CA PHE A 70 9.67 6.08 2.48
C PHE A 70 10.55 5.10 1.72
N HIS A 71 10.55 3.82 2.09
CA HIS A 71 11.28 2.80 1.34
C HIS A 71 10.70 2.58 -0.06
N GLU A 72 9.39 2.65 -0.27
CA GLU A 72 8.81 2.59 -1.63
C GLU A 72 9.32 3.73 -2.51
N MET A 73 9.45 4.94 -1.95
CA MET A 73 9.97 6.10 -2.67
C MET A 73 11.49 5.98 -2.91
N GLU A 74 12.24 5.53 -1.92
CA GLU A 74 13.69 5.33 -2.00
C GLU A 74 14.06 4.26 -3.03
N PHE A 75 13.30 3.16 -3.06
CA PHE A 75 13.49 2.03 -3.96
C PHE A 75 12.58 2.09 -5.21
N GLU A 76 12.11 3.27 -5.61
CA GLU A 76 11.25 3.43 -6.81
C GLU A 76 11.92 2.84 -8.07
N ALA A 77 13.24 2.96 -8.17
CA ALA A 77 14.04 2.37 -9.26
C ALA A 77 14.15 0.83 -9.18
N GLU A 78 13.88 0.22 -8.03
CA GLU A 78 14.02 -1.22 -7.78
C GLU A 78 12.81 -1.88 -7.08
N PRO A 79 11.65 -1.99 -7.76
CA PRO A 79 10.44 -2.62 -7.22
C PRO A 79 10.60 -4.10 -6.82
N ARG A 80 11.71 -4.74 -7.20
CA ARG A 80 12.04 -6.12 -6.80
C ARG A 80 12.36 -6.22 -5.31
N VAL A 81 12.93 -5.18 -4.73
CA VAL A 81 13.28 -5.14 -3.31
C VAL A 81 12.00 -5.21 -2.48
N MET A 82 11.07 -4.28 -2.69
CA MET A 82 9.79 -4.24 -1.98
C MET A 82 8.96 -5.52 -2.15
N ARG A 83 9.01 -6.15 -3.33
CA ARG A 83 8.39 -7.46 -3.56
C ARG A 83 8.96 -8.57 -2.68
N ARG A 84 10.28 -8.66 -2.58
CA ARG A 84 10.93 -9.65 -1.69
C ARG A 84 10.57 -9.40 -0.23
N VAL A 85 10.49 -8.15 0.18
CA VAL A 85 10.02 -7.79 1.53
C VAL A 85 8.59 -8.23 1.74
N ALA A 86 7.69 -7.93 0.82
CA ALA A 86 6.29 -8.34 0.88
C ALA A 86 6.13 -9.86 0.98
N MET A 87 6.86 -10.62 0.14
CA MET A 87 6.88 -12.09 0.23
C MET A 87 7.38 -12.57 1.59
N SER A 88 8.51 -12.03 2.06
CA SER A 88 9.11 -12.41 3.35
C SER A 88 8.16 -12.15 4.52
N LEU A 89 7.49 -10.99 4.51
CA LEU A 89 6.48 -10.62 5.50
C LEU A 89 5.29 -11.59 5.48
N MET A 90 4.81 -11.92 4.29
CA MET A 90 3.67 -12.81 4.10
C MET A 90 3.98 -14.26 4.44
N GLU A 91 5.22 -14.71 4.30
CA GLU A 91 5.69 -16.03 4.75
C GLU A 91 5.97 -16.05 6.27
N HIS A 92 6.16 -14.90 6.91
CA HIS A 92 6.48 -14.81 8.32
C HIS A 92 5.31 -15.24 9.21
N HIS A 93 5.49 -16.34 9.97
CA HIS A 93 4.43 -16.94 10.78
C HIS A 93 3.81 -16.00 11.81
N ALA A 94 4.59 -15.10 12.41
CA ALA A 94 4.07 -14.16 13.40
C ALA A 94 3.13 -13.12 12.78
N PHE A 95 3.49 -12.61 11.59
CA PHE A 95 2.66 -11.69 10.83
C PHE A 95 1.33 -12.35 10.48
N GLN A 96 1.38 -13.56 9.91
CA GLN A 96 0.17 -14.33 9.58
C GLN A 96 -0.72 -14.58 10.80
N ARG A 97 -0.12 -14.94 11.95
CA ARG A 97 -0.86 -15.18 13.20
C ARG A 97 -1.58 -13.92 13.67
N ARG A 98 -0.91 -12.76 13.62
CA ARG A 98 -1.53 -11.48 14.00
C ARG A 98 -2.60 -11.05 13.02
N LEU A 99 -2.36 -11.16 11.71
CA LEU A 99 -3.37 -10.84 10.71
C LEU A 99 -4.62 -11.70 10.93
N ARG A 100 -4.48 -13.02 11.12
CA ARG A 100 -5.60 -13.91 11.50
C ARG A 100 -6.30 -13.47 12.79
N HIS A 101 -5.55 -13.13 13.83
CA HIS A 101 -6.13 -12.65 15.09
C HIS A 101 -6.92 -11.35 14.87
N ALA A 102 -6.34 -10.40 14.14
CA ALA A 102 -6.96 -9.11 13.84
C ALA A 102 -8.22 -9.26 13.00
N LEU A 103 -8.23 -10.16 12.02
CA LEU A 103 -9.40 -10.49 11.21
C LEU A 103 -10.52 -11.07 12.08
N ARG A 104 -10.21 -12.06 12.93
CA ARG A 104 -11.17 -12.68 13.85
C ARG A 104 -11.74 -11.69 14.85
N ALA A 105 -10.88 -10.83 15.39
CA ALA A 105 -11.24 -9.83 16.38
C ALA A 105 -11.73 -8.50 15.77
N LYS A 106 -11.77 -8.40 14.43
CA LYS A 106 -12.11 -7.18 13.67
C LYS A 106 -11.42 -5.92 14.20
N ARG A 107 -10.09 -6.01 14.42
CA ARG A 107 -9.33 -4.94 15.07
C ARG A 107 -9.30 -3.65 14.23
N VAL A 108 -9.43 -2.51 14.90
CA VAL A 108 -9.46 -1.17 14.31
C VAL A 108 -8.20 -0.84 13.51
N TRP A 109 -7.03 -1.33 13.94
CA TRP A 109 -5.77 -1.06 13.27
C TRP A 109 -5.70 -1.61 11.83
N LEU A 110 -6.56 -2.58 11.46
CA LEU A 110 -6.62 -3.07 10.07
C LEU A 110 -6.95 -1.95 9.07
N TRP A 111 -7.69 -0.93 9.51
CA TRP A 111 -8.00 0.25 8.72
C TRP A 111 -6.80 1.17 8.57
N GLU A 112 -6.05 1.35 9.64
CA GLU A 112 -4.80 2.13 9.66
C GLU A 112 -3.74 1.46 8.77
N ALA A 113 -3.75 0.12 8.71
CA ALA A 113 -2.90 -0.68 7.83
C ALA A 113 -3.49 -0.91 6.43
N ALA A 114 -4.64 -0.34 6.07
CA ALA A 114 -5.30 -0.63 4.79
C ALA A 114 -4.37 -0.37 3.59
N GLY A 115 -3.60 0.72 3.65
CA GLY A 115 -2.60 1.05 2.63
C GLY A 115 -1.57 -0.06 2.42
N LEU A 116 -1.03 -0.66 3.48
CA LEU A 116 -0.10 -1.79 3.36
C LEU A 116 -0.81 -3.04 2.84
N ILE A 117 -2.00 -3.35 3.35
CA ILE A 117 -2.78 -4.51 2.90
C ILE A 117 -3.04 -4.43 1.39
N PHE A 118 -3.40 -3.25 0.88
CA PHE A 118 -3.60 -3.03 -0.55
C PHE A 118 -2.30 -3.19 -1.35
N ARG A 119 -1.19 -2.63 -0.88
CA ARG A 119 0.14 -2.81 -1.52
C ARG A 119 0.56 -4.27 -1.56
N LEU A 120 0.43 -4.98 -0.44
CA LEU A 120 0.71 -6.42 -0.34
C LEU A 120 -0.16 -7.22 -1.30
N TYR A 121 -1.45 -6.89 -1.41
CA TYR A 121 -2.37 -7.53 -2.33
C TYR A 121 -2.03 -7.28 -3.80
N GLY A 122 -1.45 -6.11 -4.12
CA GLY A 122 -1.00 -5.74 -5.46
C GLY A 122 0.25 -6.50 -5.93
N PHE A 123 1.01 -7.13 -5.04
CA PHE A 123 2.14 -7.97 -5.43
C PHE A 123 1.64 -9.35 -5.86
N HIS A 124 1.66 -9.61 -7.18
CA HIS A 124 1.25 -10.90 -7.74
C HIS A 124 2.03 -12.10 -7.18
N GLU A 125 3.26 -11.88 -6.69
CA GLU A 125 4.07 -12.92 -6.05
C GLU A 125 3.54 -13.30 -4.65
N VAL A 126 2.77 -12.44 -4.00
CA VAL A 126 2.18 -12.68 -2.67
C VAL A 126 0.90 -13.51 -2.76
N GLN A 127 0.07 -13.29 -3.77
CA GLN A 127 -1.21 -13.98 -3.95
C GLN A 127 -1.13 -15.53 -3.94
N PRO A 128 -0.15 -16.19 -4.61
CA PRO A 128 -0.06 -17.65 -4.61
C PRO A 128 0.50 -18.24 -3.30
N LEU A 129 0.95 -17.41 -2.36
CA LEU A 129 1.41 -17.90 -1.06
C LEU A 129 0.24 -18.49 -0.28
N GLN A 130 0.53 -19.47 0.59
CA GLN A 130 -0.50 -20.05 1.47
C GLN A 130 -1.16 -19.01 2.37
N SER A 131 -0.53 -17.86 2.60
CA SER A 131 -1.06 -16.74 3.39
C SER A 131 -1.79 -15.68 2.56
N GLY A 132 -1.79 -15.79 1.22
CA GLY A 132 -2.44 -14.84 0.32
C GLY A 132 -3.93 -14.64 0.62
N TYR A 133 -4.64 -15.72 0.99
CA TYR A 133 -6.07 -15.65 1.37
C TYR A 133 -6.34 -14.72 2.56
N LEU A 134 -5.35 -14.49 3.43
CA LEU A 134 -5.52 -13.57 4.56
C LEU A 134 -5.68 -12.12 4.11
N LEU A 135 -5.06 -11.76 2.98
CA LEU A 135 -5.23 -10.44 2.39
C LEU A 135 -6.64 -10.32 1.82
N GLU A 136 -7.12 -11.33 1.09
CA GLU A 136 -8.50 -11.34 0.59
C GLU A 136 -9.53 -11.22 1.73
N GLU A 137 -9.37 -11.99 2.82
CA GLU A 137 -10.20 -11.86 4.01
C GLU A 137 -10.14 -10.44 4.62
N ALA A 138 -8.96 -9.82 4.64
CA ALA A 138 -8.79 -8.44 5.10
C ALA A 138 -9.51 -7.43 4.21
N LEU A 139 -9.41 -7.58 2.89
CA LEU A 139 -10.11 -6.74 1.93
C LEU A 139 -11.62 -6.84 2.12
N GLU A 140 -12.15 -8.05 2.23
CA GLU A 140 -13.58 -8.25 2.43
C GLU A 140 -14.05 -7.67 3.77
N LEU A 141 -13.23 -7.78 4.83
CA LEU A 141 -13.55 -7.14 6.11
C LEU A 141 -13.56 -5.61 6.02
N LEU A 142 -12.57 -5.01 5.35
CA LEU A 142 -12.48 -3.56 5.12
C LEU A 142 -13.65 -3.06 4.25
N LEU A 143 -14.09 -3.85 3.28
CA LEU A 143 -15.22 -3.51 2.41
C LEU A 143 -16.59 -3.71 3.09
N ALA A 144 -16.70 -4.68 4.00
CA ALA A 144 -17.95 -5.01 4.68
C ALA A 144 -18.32 -3.99 5.77
N HIS A 145 -17.35 -3.27 6.32
CA HIS A 145 -17.61 -2.25 7.32
C HIS A 145 -17.90 -0.91 6.64
N GLN A 146 -19.08 -0.37 6.88
CA GLN A 146 -19.52 0.92 6.37
C GLN A 146 -19.18 2.02 7.37
N ASP A 147 -17.94 2.06 7.86
CA ASP A 147 -17.49 3.19 8.66
C ASP A 147 -17.33 4.40 7.74
N VAL A 148 -18.39 5.22 7.73
CA VAL A 148 -18.52 6.41 6.90
C VAL A 148 -17.30 7.32 7.04
N GLU A 149 -16.74 7.39 8.25
CA GLU A 149 -15.57 8.22 8.57
C GLU A 149 -14.26 7.70 7.96
N ARG A 150 -14.24 6.53 7.31
CA ARG A 150 -13.01 5.93 6.77
C ARG A 150 -13.06 5.69 5.28
N LEU A 151 -14.20 5.93 4.64
CA LEU A 151 -14.40 5.65 3.21
C LEU A 151 -13.49 6.48 2.30
N GLY A 152 -13.29 7.77 2.63
CA GLY A 152 -12.36 8.64 1.90
C GLY A 152 -10.93 8.11 1.99
N LEU A 153 -10.48 7.79 3.21
CA LEU A 153 -9.14 7.24 3.47
C LEU A 153 -8.92 5.91 2.74
N LEU A 154 -9.88 4.98 2.79
CA LEU A 154 -9.77 3.71 2.05
C LEU A 154 -9.62 3.94 0.55
N TYR A 155 -10.40 4.87 0.00
CA TYR A 155 -10.33 5.18 -1.42
C TYR A 155 -9.00 5.80 -1.82
N GLU A 156 -8.47 6.73 -1.04
CA GLU A 156 -7.14 7.30 -1.26
C GLU A 156 -6.04 6.22 -1.18
N GLN A 157 -6.08 5.38 -0.13
CA GLN A 157 -5.07 4.34 0.07
C GLN A 157 -5.05 3.32 -1.07
N VAL A 158 -6.21 2.93 -1.63
CA VAL A 158 -6.24 2.00 -2.78
C VAL A 158 -5.77 2.68 -4.07
N LEU A 159 -6.07 3.96 -4.28
CA LEU A 159 -5.55 4.71 -5.42
C LEU A 159 -4.03 4.83 -5.36
N LEU A 160 -3.49 5.15 -4.18
CA LEU A 160 -2.04 5.18 -3.94
C LEU A 160 -1.40 3.82 -4.23
N ALA A 161 -1.94 2.73 -3.67
CA ALA A 161 -1.43 1.40 -3.93
C ALA A 161 -1.48 1.04 -5.43
N TRP A 162 -2.56 1.41 -6.13
CA TRP A 162 -2.73 1.20 -7.56
C TRP A 162 -1.69 1.97 -8.38
N LEU A 163 -1.51 3.27 -8.11
CA LEU A 163 -0.50 4.11 -8.78
C LEU A 163 0.92 3.54 -8.59
N LEU A 164 1.29 3.24 -7.34
CA LEU A 164 2.61 2.72 -6.99
C LEU A 164 2.88 1.32 -7.55
N SER A 165 1.83 0.54 -7.82
CA SER A 165 1.96 -0.81 -8.40
C SER A 165 2.25 -0.82 -9.92
N GLY A 166 2.26 0.35 -10.57
CA GLY A 166 2.28 0.46 -12.03
C GLY A 166 0.92 0.14 -12.65
N GLU A 167 -0.15 0.63 -12.02
CA GLU A 167 -1.53 0.55 -12.50
C GLU A 167 -2.10 -0.88 -12.63
N ARG A 168 -1.83 -1.77 -11.68
CA ARG A 168 -2.25 -3.18 -11.74
C ARG A 168 -3.78 -3.37 -11.86
N PRO A 169 -4.27 -4.27 -12.73
CA PRO A 169 -5.71 -4.50 -12.91
C PRO A 169 -6.47 -4.94 -11.66
N GLU A 170 -5.84 -5.74 -10.79
CA GLU A 170 -6.41 -6.26 -9.55
C GLU A 170 -6.71 -5.11 -8.58
N LEU A 171 -5.77 -4.17 -8.45
CA LEU A 171 -5.96 -2.96 -7.65
C LEU A 171 -6.92 -1.97 -8.30
N ALA A 172 -6.93 -1.88 -9.63
CA ALA A 172 -7.94 -1.11 -10.36
C ALA A 172 -9.36 -1.64 -10.11
N HIS A 173 -9.52 -2.97 -10.03
CA HIS A 173 -10.80 -3.59 -9.66
C HIS A 173 -11.17 -3.29 -8.20
N LEU A 174 -10.22 -3.43 -7.28
CA LEU A 174 -10.43 -3.11 -5.87
C LEU A 174 -10.80 -1.63 -5.66
N ALA A 175 -10.12 -0.70 -6.34
CA ALA A 175 -10.42 0.73 -6.30
C ALA A 175 -11.85 1.02 -6.75
N ARG A 176 -12.31 0.36 -7.82
CA ARG A 176 -13.70 0.45 -8.30
C ARG A 176 -14.70 -0.13 -7.31
N ARG A 177 -14.36 -1.23 -6.62
CA ARG A 177 -15.20 -1.80 -5.55
C ARG A 177 -15.33 -0.85 -4.37
N ILE A 178 -14.22 -0.28 -3.90
CA ILE A 178 -14.23 0.70 -2.80
C ILE A 178 -15.05 1.92 -3.20
N ALA A 179 -14.81 2.49 -4.39
CA ALA A 179 -15.59 3.60 -4.93
C ALA A 179 -17.10 3.30 -4.98
N TRP A 180 -17.48 2.12 -5.48
CA TRP A 180 -18.88 1.70 -5.51
C TRP A 180 -19.49 1.66 -4.11
N SER A 181 -18.80 1.02 -3.16
CA SER A 181 -19.25 0.97 -1.76
C SER A 181 -19.40 2.36 -1.16
N THR A 182 -18.46 3.26 -1.42
CA THR A 182 -18.50 4.65 -0.94
C THR A 182 -19.70 5.41 -1.48
N VAL A 183 -19.97 5.31 -2.80
CA VAL A 183 -21.12 5.96 -3.43
C VAL A 183 -22.44 5.37 -2.94
N VAL A 184 -22.52 4.04 -2.72
CA VAL A 184 -23.71 3.41 -2.17
C VAL A 184 -23.97 3.89 -0.75
N CYS A 185 -22.95 3.96 0.11
CA CYS A 185 -23.08 4.50 1.46
C CYS A 185 -23.58 5.94 1.42
N HIS A 186 -22.95 6.80 0.62
CA HIS A 186 -23.34 8.20 0.44
C HIS A 186 -24.80 8.39 0.01
N ARG A 187 -25.26 7.60 -0.96
CA ARG A 187 -26.65 7.66 -1.45
C ARG A 187 -27.67 7.19 -0.41
N ASN A 188 -27.27 6.32 0.49
CA ASN A 188 -28.14 5.79 1.54
C ASN A 188 -28.13 6.64 2.82
N CYS A 189 -27.19 7.57 2.97
CA CYS A 189 -27.15 8.53 4.09
C CYS A 189 -28.32 9.52 4.04
N GLU A 190 -28.75 9.97 5.23
CA GLU A 190 -29.62 11.15 5.36
C GLU A 190 -28.92 12.41 4.82
N GLU A 191 -29.67 13.47 4.53
CA GLU A 191 -29.13 14.68 3.88
C GLU A 191 -27.94 15.28 4.63
N THR A 192 -28.06 15.46 5.95
CA THR A 192 -26.99 15.99 6.80
C THR A 192 -25.75 15.09 6.81
N GLU A 193 -25.93 13.78 6.94
CA GLU A 193 -24.83 12.80 6.94
C GLU A 193 -24.14 12.74 5.57
N ARG A 194 -24.92 12.88 4.50
CA ARG A 194 -24.44 12.89 3.13
C ARG A 194 -23.57 14.10 2.85
N GLU A 195 -23.96 15.28 3.33
CA GLU A 195 -23.15 16.50 3.24
C GLU A 195 -21.84 16.36 4.02
N LEU A 196 -21.91 15.83 5.25
CA LEU A 196 -20.73 15.56 6.07
C LEU A 196 -19.77 14.59 5.37
N LEU A 197 -20.27 13.49 4.83
CA LEU A 197 -19.47 12.53 4.09
C LEU A 197 -18.86 13.13 2.82
N SER A 198 -19.62 13.94 2.07
CA SER A 198 -19.09 14.66 0.91
C SER A 198 -17.93 15.57 1.29
N HIS A 199 -18.10 16.39 2.34
CA HIS A 199 -17.02 17.26 2.83
C HIS A 199 -15.81 16.44 3.26
N GLN A 200 -16.06 15.35 3.99
CA GLN A 200 -15.00 14.49 4.48
C GLN A 200 -14.19 13.85 3.35
N ILE A 201 -14.85 13.29 2.34
CA ILE A 201 -14.18 12.68 1.18
C ILE A 201 -13.34 13.72 0.46
N LEU A 202 -13.90 14.91 0.20
CA LEU A 202 -13.18 16.00 -0.50
C LEU A 202 -12.02 16.57 0.32
N SER A 203 -12.09 16.52 1.65
CA SER A 203 -10.99 16.93 2.53
C SER A 203 -9.91 15.87 2.72
N THR A 204 -10.23 14.60 2.49
CA THR A 204 -9.31 13.47 2.69
C THR A 204 -8.59 13.15 1.38
N VAL A 205 -9.34 12.89 0.32
CA VAL A 205 -8.79 12.44 -0.96
C VAL A 205 -8.26 13.65 -1.73
N HIS A 206 -6.96 13.69 -1.96
CA HIS A 206 -6.34 14.77 -2.73
C HIS A 206 -6.96 14.93 -4.13
N GLN A 207 -7.24 16.16 -4.55
CA GLN A 207 -7.92 16.45 -5.81
C GLN A 207 -7.23 15.82 -7.03
N ASP A 208 -5.89 15.86 -7.04
CA ASP A 208 -5.10 15.27 -8.11
C ASP A 208 -5.37 13.77 -8.29
N TYR A 209 -5.74 13.05 -7.22
CA TYR A 209 -6.05 11.63 -7.34
C TYR A 209 -7.32 11.38 -8.16
N PHE A 210 -8.36 12.20 -8.01
CA PHE A 210 -9.53 12.14 -8.89
C PHE A 210 -9.16 12.48 -10.35
N GLU A 211 -8.29 13.46 -10.53
CA GLU A 211 -7.85 13.90 -11.87
C GLU A 211 -6.99 12.85 -12.58
N VAL A 212 -6.11 12.14 -11.89
CA VAL A 212 -5.27 11.12 -12.53
C VAL A 212 -5.99 9.78 -12.68
N SER A 213 -6.97 9.46 -11.82
CA SER A 213 -7.61 8.15 -11.81
C SER A 213 -8.73 7.98 -12.84
N HIS A 214 -9.43 9.06 -13.25
CA HIS A 214 -10.68 8.95 -14.01
C HIS A 214 -10.54 8.18 -15.32
N ARG A 215 -9.51 8.47 -16.12
CA ARG A 215 -9.31 7.83 -17.42
C ARG A 215 -8.81 6.39 -17.31
N PRO A 216 -7.74 6.09 -16.56
CA PRO A 216 -7.23 4.72 -16.49
C PRO A 216 -8.14 3.76 -15.72
N LEU A 217 -8.85 4.21 -14.67
CA LEU A 217 -9.77 3.34 -13.92
C LEU A 217 -11.16 3.23 -14.55
N TRP A 218 -11.68 4.32 -15.10
CA TRP A 218 -13.09 4.42 -15.49
C TRP A 218 -13.30 4.69 -16.99
N GLY A 219 -12.26 5.03 -17.73
CA GLY A 219 -12.31 5.39 -19.15
C GLY A 219 -12.56 6.88 -19.40
N SER A 220 -13.32 7.56 -18.53
CA SER A 220 -13.61 9.00 -18.64
C SER A 220 -14.18 9.58 -17.34
N LYS A 221 -14.15 10.91 -17.18
CA LYS A 221 -14.82 11.61 -16.06
C LYS A 221 -16.33 11.33 -16.00
N ARG A 222 -16.98 11.07 -17.14
CA ARG A 222 -18.41 10.73 -17.21
C ARG A 222 -18.74 9.35 -16.65
N GLN A 223 -17.76 8.45 -16.66
CA GLN A 223 -17.89 7.08 -16.17
C GLN A 223 -17.31 6.90 -14.76
N ASP A 224 -16.57 7.89 -14.27
CA ASP A 224 -15.99 7.89 -12.93
C ASP A 224 -17.04 8.20 -11.88
N LEU A 225 -17.45 7.18 -11.14
CA LEU A 225 -18.50 7.29 -10.13
C LEU A 225 -18.12 8.24 -8.99
N MET A 226 -16.84 8.29 -8.62
CA MET A 226 -16.38 9.16 -7.53
C MET A 226 -16.37 10.60 -8.01
N TRP A 227 -15.87 10.85 -9.23
CA TRP A 227 -15.92 12.17 -9.85
C TRP A 227 -17.36 12.69 -9.94
N GLN A 228 -18.26 11.88 -10.51
CA GLN A 228 -19.66 12.26 -10.72
C GLN A 228 -20.41 12.51 -9.40
N THR A 229 -20.04 11.80 -8.33
CA THR A 229 -20.73 11.91 -7.03
C THR A 229 -20.19 13.07 -6.19
N PHE A 230 -18.88 13.34 -6.23
CA PHE A 230 -18.23 14.26 -5.28
C PHE A 230 -17.62 15.51 -5.93
N CYS A 231 -17.22 15.45 -7.21
CA CYS A 231 -16.44 16.52 -7.85
C CYS A 231 -17.19 17.26 -8.97
N ALA A 232 -18.14 16.61 -9.64
CA ALA A 232 -18.85 17.21 -10.76
C ALA A 232 -19.69 18.41 -10.30
N GLU A 233 -19.56 19.55 -11.00
CA GLU A 233 -20.50 20.65 -10.81
C GLU A 233 -21.88 20.25 -11.37
N PRO A 234 -22.98 20.86 -10.88
CA PRO A 234 -24.32 20.61 -11.43
C PRO A 234 -24.44 20.79 -12.95
N ARG A 235 -23.50 21.53 -13.57
CA ARG A 235 -23.46 21.80 -15.02
C ARG A 235 -22.76 20.70 -15.82
N ASP A 236 -21.98 19.84 -15.19
CA ASP A 236 -21.23 18.76 -15.84
C ASP A 236 -22.03 17.44 -15.96
N LEU A 237 -23.24 17.41 -15.39
CA LEU A 237 -24.13 16.24 -15.34
C LEU A 237 -25.11 16.15 -16.53
N VAL A 238 -25.02 17.08 -17.50
CA VAL A 238 -25.93 17.20 -18.66
C VAL A 238 -25.25 16.81 -19.97
#